data_AF-A0A7Z9ZP58-F1
#
_entry.id   AF-A0A7Z9ZP58-F1
#
_cell.length_a   1.000
_cell.length_b   1.000
_cell.length_c   1.000
_cell.angle_alpha   90.00
_cell.angle_beta   90.00
_cell.angle_gamma   90.00
#
_symmetry.space_group_name_H-M   'P 1'
#
loop_
_entity.id
_entity.type
_entity.pdbx_description
1 polymer ?
#
loop_
_entity_poly.entity_id
_entity_poly.type
_entity_poly.pdbx_seq_one_letter_code
_entity_poly.pdbx_strand_id
1 'polypeptide(L)'
;MRNNNLQNRKVENKKKLSSLIANKLEKSEHAKVLGNHEKALRIARSILMQDPSCIEAAEEVVDNLLSLQDFVEAEKVANFVLSQHEKSYIANYALGFIYLTDSLNDLALGYLQ
;
A
#
# COMPACT_ATOMS: atom_id res chain seq x y z
N MET A 1 -20.61 34.61 -14.84
CA MET A 1 -19.56 33.95 -15.65
C MET A 1 -18.29 33.52 -14.88
N ARG A 2 -18.05 33.95 -13.61
CA ARG A 2 -16.84 33.56 -12.84
C ARG A 2 -16.79 32.11 -12.34
N ASN A 3 -17.92 31.40 -12.28
CA ASN A 3 -18.01 30.07 -11.66
C ASN A 3 -17.44 28.93 -12.53
N ASN A 4 -17.50 29.06 -13.86
CA ASN A 4 -17.03 28.01 -14.78
C ASN A 4 -15.50 27.88 -14.82
N ASN A 5 -14.75 28.98 -14.64
CA ASN A 5 -13.28 28.95 -14.68
C ASN A 5 -12.65 28.30 -13.43
N LEU A 6 -13.27 28.41 -12.26
CA LEU A 6 -12.78 27.78 -11.03
C LEU A 6 -13.06 26.27 -11.02
N GLN A 7 -14.21 25.85 -11.53
CA GLN A 7 -14.57 24.44 -11.71
C GLN A 7 -13.62 23.76 -12.71
N ASN A 8 -13.36 24.37 -13.86
CA ASN A 8 -12.44 23.81 -14.87
C ASN A 8 -11.01 23.66 -14.34
N ARG A 9 -10.47 24.65 -13.61
CA ARG A 9 -9.14 24.54 -12.97
C ARG A 9 -9.06 23.41 -11.94
N LYS A 10 -10.11 23.19 -11.15
CA LYS A 10 -10.15 22.08 -10.17
C LYS A 10 -10.12 20.71 -10.87
N VAL A 11 -10.86 20.57 -11.97
CA VAL A 11 -10.88 19.33 -12.77
C VAL A 11 -9.53 19.05 -13.41
N GLU A 12 -8.90 20.05 -14.01
CA GLU A 12 -7.55 19.92 -14.61
C GLU A 12 -6.50 19.54 -13.57
N ASN A 13 -6.54 20.17 -12.39
CA ASN A 13 -5.62 19.85 -11.29
C ASN A 13 -5.82 18.41 -10.78
N LYS A 14 -7.08 17.95 -10.65
CA LYS A 14 -7.37 16.57 -10.25
C LYS A 14 -6.85 15.55 -11.28
N LYS A 15 -7.02 15.85 -12.58
CA LYS A 15 -6.52 14.98 -13.67
C LYS A 15 -4.99 14.90 -13.66
N LYS A 16 -4.31 16.03 -13.46
CA LYS A 16 -2.85 16.08 -13.36
C LYS A 16 -2.31 15.36 -12.12
N LEU A 17 -3.03 15.43 -10.99
CA LEU A 17 -2.68 14.68 -9.79
C LEU A 17 -2.82 13.17 -10.02
N SER A 18 -3.93 12.75 -10.63
CA SER A 18 -4.17 11.34 -10.95
C SER A 18 -3.08 10.75 -11.86
N SER A 19 -2.65 11.47 -12.89
CA SER A 19 -1.56 11.00 -13.76
C SER A 19 -0.20 10.96 -13.04
N LEU A 20 0.06 11.90 -12.13
CA LEU A 20 1.26 11.88 -11.30
C LEU A 20 1.29 10.68 -10.35
N ILE A 21 0.15 10.35 -9.73
CA ILE A 21 -0.01 9.19 -8.85
C ILE A 21 0.23 7.90 -9.63
N ALA A 22 -0.41 7.73 -10.79
CA ALA A 22 -0.22 6.55 -11.64
C ALA A 22 1.26 6.34 -12.00
N ASN A 23 1.97 7.40 -12.42
CA ASN A 23 3.40 7.33 -12.72
C ASN A 23 4.27 6.98 -11.49
N LYS A 24 3.84 7.34 -10.28
CA LYS A 24 4.55 6.96 -9.05
C LYS A 24 4.28 5.51 -8.69
N LEU A 25 3.05 5.02 -8.85
CA LEU A 25 2.71 3.60 -8.64
C LEU A 25 3.53 2.71 -9.58
N GLU A 26 3.62 3.05 -10.87
CA GLU A 26 4.44 2.29 -11.82
C GLU A 26 5.93 2.25 -11.41
N LYS A 27 6.47 3.37 -10.89
CA LYS A 27 7.84 3.41 -10.36
C LYS A 27 8.01 2.60 -9.08
N SER A 28 6.97 2.53 -8.23
CA SER A 28 6.96 1.68 -7.04
C SER A 28 7.01 0.22 -7.45
N GLU A 29 6.10 -0.21 -8.33
CA GLU A 29 6.02 -1.57 -8.87
C GLU A 29 7.33 -1.98 -9.53
N HIS A 30 7.90 -1.11 -10.37
CA HIS A 30 9.19 -1.39 -11.00
C HIS A 30 10.32 -1.56 -9.97
N ALA A 31 10.35 -0.76 -8.90
CA ALA A 31 11.32 -0.92 -7.83
C ALA A 31 11.10 -2.24 -7.06
N LYS A 32 9.85 -2.63 -6.82
CA LYS A 32 9.46 -3.89 -6.17
C LYS A 32 9.91 -5.10 -6.99
N VAL A 33 9.62 -5.12 -8.29
CA VAL A 33 10.03 -6.20 -9.21
C VAL A 33 11.55 -6.37 -9.27
N LEU A 34 12.31 -5.28 -9.09
CA LEU A 34 13.78 -5.32 -9.00
C LEU A 34 14.30 -5.71 -7.60
N GLY A 35 13.42 -6.06 -6.66
CA GLY A 35 13.78 -6.41 -5.28
C GLY A 35 14.14 -5.21 -4.39
N ASN A 36 13.95 -3.98 -4.87
CA ASN A 36 14.24 -2.77 -4.10
C ASN A 36 13.01 -2.33 -3.31
N HIS A 37 12.57 -3.17 -2.39
CA HIS A 37 11.36 -2.99 -1.59
C HIS A 37 11.39 -1.72 -0.74
N GLU A 38 12.56 -1.35 -0.21
CA GLU A 38 12.76 -0.08 0.51
C GLU A 38 12.45 1.15 -0.36
N LYS A 39 12.87 1.14 -1.62
CA LYS A 39 12.58 2.23 -2.56
C LYS A 39 11.11 2.24 -2.95
N ALA A 40 10.54 1.08 -3.24
CA ALA A 40 9.11 0.95 -3.56
C ALA A 40 8.25 1.48 -2.41
N LEU A 41 8.52 1.04 -1.18
CA LEU A 41 7.87 1.49 0.05
C LEU A 41 7.93 3.01 0.23
N ARG A 42 9.11 3.64 0.02
CA ARG A 42 9.23 5.10 0.07
C ARG A 42 8.38 5.81 -0.97
N ILE A 43 8.31 5.27 -2.20
CA ILE A 43 7.49 5.85 -3.26
C ILE A 43 6.00 5.73 -2.91
N ALA A 44 5.53 4.54 -2.51
CA ALA A 44 4.15 4.30 -2.12
C ALA A 44 3.70 5.18 -0.94
N ARG A 45 4.52 5.28 0.13
CA ARG A 45 4.27 6.20 1.25
C ARG A 45 4.22 7.67 0.80
N SER A 46 5.03 8.06 -0.18
CA SER A 46 4.96 9.42 -0.74
C SER A 46 3.62 9.71 -1.42
N ILE A 47 3.00 8.70 -2.04
CA ILE A 47 1.67 8.81 -2.63
C ILE A 47 0.64 9.01 -1.52
N LEU A 48 0.68 8.22 -0.45
CA LEU A 48 -0.23 8.34 0.69
C LEU A 48 -0.13 9.69 1.41
N MET A 49 1.05 10.32 1.44
CA MET A 49 1.20 11.69 1.95
C MET A 49 0.46 12.74 1.08
N GLN A 50 0.32 12.49 -0.23
CA GLN A 50 -0.40 13.36 -1.16
C GLN A 50 -1.90 13.02 -1.22
N ASP A 51 -2.23 11.73 -1.15
CA ASP A 51 -3.58 11.19 -1.19
C ASP A 51 -3.70 9.99 -0.22
N PRO A 52 -4.10 10.25 1.04
CA PRO A 52 -4.27 9.19 2.04
C PRO A 52 -5.35 8.16 1.70
N SER A 53 -6.20 8.44 0.71
CA SER A 53 -7.28 7.55 0.27
C SER A 53 -6.90 6.66 -0.92
N CYS A 54 -5.67 6.78 -1.44
CA CYS A 54 -5.19 5.94 -2.53
C CYS A 54 -4.94 4.51 -2.05
N ILE A 55 -5.94 3.65 -2.26
CA ILE A 55 -5.92 2.25 -1.82
C ILE A 55 -4.80 1.47 -2.50
N GLU A 56 -4.55 1.72 -3.78
CA GLU A 56 -3.49 1.06 -4.54
C GLU A 56 -2.10 1.34 -3.95
N ALA A 57 -1.88 2.56 -3.45
CA ALA A 57 -0.63 2.90 -2.76
C ALA A 57 -0.53 2.23 -1.38
N ALA A 58 -1.64 2.08 -0.65
CA ALA A 58 -1.67 1.36 0.62
C ALA A 58 -1.43 -0.14 0.41
N GLU A 59 -2.00 -0.74 -0.64
CA GLU A 59 -1.73 -2.11 -1.05
C GLU A 59 -0.25 -2.32 -1.42
N GLU A 60 0.35 -1.38 -2.17
CA GLU A 60 1.79 -1.39 -2.44
C GLU A 60 2.65 -1.30 -1.16
N VAL A 61 2.22 -0.52 -0.17
CA VAL A 61 2.89 -0.47 1.13
C VAL A 61 2.83 -1.84 1.82
N VAL A 62 1.67 -2.51 1.84
CA VAL A 62 1.52 -3.84 2.44
C VAL A 62 2.45 -4.86 1.78
N ASP A 63 2.43 -4.95 0.45
CA ASP A 63 3.22 -5.94 -0.30
C ASP A 63 4.74 -5.78 -0.08
N ASN A 64 5.22 -4.53 -0.08
CA ASN A 64 6.63 -4.25 0.19
C ASN A 64 7.01 -4.47 1.66
N LEU A 65 6.13 -4.20 2.63
CA LEU A 65 6.39 -4.50 4.04
C LEU A 65 6.46 -6.00 4.31
N LEU A 66 5.61 -6.81 3.65
CA LEU A 66 5.71 -8.27 3.70
C LEU A 66 7.08 -8.74 3.19
N SER A 67 7.53 -8.20 2.06
CA SER A 67 8.82 -8.55 1.47
C SER A 67 10.00 -8.15 2.36
N LEU A 68 9.84 -7.08 3.15
CA LEU A 68 10.81 -6.63 4.16
C LEU A 68 10.65 -7.31 5.53
N GLN A 69 9.66 -8.19 5.68
CA GLN A 69 9.33 -8.89 6.93
C GLN A 69 8.93 -7.95 8.08
N ASP A 70 8.47 -6.74 7.79
CA ASP A 70 7.90 -5.84 8.78
C ASP A 70 6.41 -6.15 8.95
N PHE A 71 6.13 -7.30 9.57
CA PHE A 71 4.78 -7.85 9.69
C PHE A 71 3.85 -6.98 10.54
N VAL A 72 4.38 -6.31 11.57
CA VAL A 72 3.60 -5.44 12.45
C VAL A 72 3.04 -4.25 11.69
N GLU A 73 3.85 -3.60 10.85
CA GLU A 73 3.36 -2.48 10.06
C GLU A 73 2.50 -2.97 8.88
N ALA A 74 2.88 -4.10 8.25
CA ALA A 74 2.09 -4.70 7.18
C ALA A 74 0.65 -5.01 7.63
N GLU A 75 0.48 -5.57 8.83
CA GLU A 75 -0.82 -5.87 9.42
C GLU A 75 -1.66 -4.61 9.62
N LYS A 76 -1.09 -3.53 10.17
CA LYS A 76 -1.81 -2.27 10.39
C LYS A 76 -2.32 -1.68 9.08
N VAL A 77 -1.46 -1.64 8.06
CA VAL A 77 -1.83 -1.07 6.75
C VAL A 77 -2.82 -1.99 6.04
N ALA A 78 -2.69 -3.31 6.14
CA ALA A 78 -3.64 -4.26 5.56
C ALA A 78 -5.03 -4.11 6.20
N ASN A 79 -5.11 -3.98 7.52
CA ASN A 79 -6.38 -3.70 8.21
C ASN A 79 -6.99 -2.36 7.76
N PHE A 80 -6.17 -1.32 7.58
CA PHE A 80 -6.64 -0.06 6.99
C PHE A 80 -7.21 -0.26 5.58
N VAL A 81 -6.50 -0.99 4.70
CA VAL A 81 -6.98 -1.31 3.36
C VAL A 81 -8.33 -2.02 3.42
N LEU A 82 -8.49 -3.05 4.26
CA LEU A 82 -9.76 -3.77 4.39
C LEU A 82 -10.90 -2.92 4.95
N SER A 83 -10.59 -1.92 5.80
CA SER A 83 -11.60 -0.98 6.28
C SER A 83 -12.21 -0.11 5.18
N GLN A 84 -11.49 0.07 4.07
CA GLN A 84 -11.92 0.88 2.91
C GLN A 84 -12.33 0.01 1.72
N HIS A 85 -11.69 -1.14 1.56
CA HIS A 85 -11.83 -2.07 0.45
C HIS A 85 -11.77 -3.52 0.96
N GLU A 86 -12.87 -4.00 1.51
CA GLU A 86 -13.03 -5.32 2.17
C GLU A 86 -12.55 -6.51 1.32
N LYS A 87 -12.64 -6.40 -0.01
CA LYS A 87 -12.27 -7.46 -0.96
C LYS A 87 -10.87 -7.30 -1.55
N SER A 88 -10.00 -6.50 -0.93
CA SER A 88 -8.60 -6.39 -1.34
C SER A 88 -7.92 -7.75 -1.25
N TYR A 89 -7.48 -8.28 -2.39
CA TYR A 89 -6.73 -9.54 -2.43
C TYR A 89 -5.41 -9.42 -1.67
N ILE A 90 -4.68 -8.31 -1.87
CA ILE A 90 -3.36 -8.08 -1.25
C ILE A 90 -3.50 -8.04 0.28
N ALA A 91 -4.47 -7.29 0.81
CA ALA A 91 -4.64 -7.18 2.25
C ALA A 91 -5.12 -8.50 2.89
N ASN A 92 -6.06 -9.21 2.26
CA ASN A 92 -6.50 -10.52 2.75
C ASN A 92 -5.35 -11.55 2.72
N TYR A 93 -4.56 -11.57 1.65
CA TYR A 93 -3.38 -12.42 1.54
C TYR A 93 -2.36 -12.09 2.65
N ALA A 94 -2.07 -10.81 2.85
CA ALA A 94 -1.11 -10.35 3.85
C ALA A 94 -1.48 -10.80 5.26
N LEU A 95 -2.72 -10.55 5.68
CA LEU A 95 -3.19 -10.95 7.01
C LEU A 95 -3.18 -12.47 7.18
N GLY A 96 -3.64 -13.22 6.16
CA GLY A 96 -3.58 -14.68 6.20
C GLY A 96 -2.15 -15.21 6.34
N PHE A 97 -1.21 -14.64 5.58
CA PHE A 97 0.21 -14.99 5.66
C PHE A 97 0.82 -14.67 7.03
N ILE A 98 0.54 -13.48 7.58
CA ILE A 98 1.05 -13.04 8.88
C ILE A 98 0.54 -13.95 10.00
N TYR A 99 -0.78 -14.20 10.06
CA TYR A 99 -1.36 -15.04 11.11
C TYR A 99 -0.91 -16.50 11.02
N LEU A 100 -0.73 -17.03 9.81
CA LEU A 100 -0.18 -18.37 9.63
C LEU A 100 1.27 -18.43 10.12
N THR A 101 2.08 -17.43 9.80
CA THR A 101 3.48 -17.36 10.22
C THR A 101 3.61 -17.29 11.74
N ASP A 102 2.80 -16.46 12.38
CA ASP A 102 2.79 -16.31 13.84
C ASP A 102 2.39 -17.63 14.54
N SER A 103 1.34 -18.28 14.05
CA SER A 103 0.90 -19.58 14.56
C SER A 103 1.98 -20.68 14.40
N LEU A 104 2.73 -20.66 13.30
CA LEU A 104 3.82 -21.61 13.09
C LEU A 104 5.02 -21.32 14.01
N ASN A 105 5.28 -20.05 14.31
CA ASN A 105 6.34 -19.66 15.25
C ASN A 105 6.04 -20.15 16.67
N ASP A 106 4.79 -19.99 17.13
CA ASP A 106 4.35 -20.52 18.42
C ASP A 106 4.52 -22.04 18.52
N LEU A 107 4.17 -22.76 17.45
CA LEU A 107 4.37 -24.20 17.38
C LEU A 107 5.86 -24.57 17.43
N ALA A 108 6.70 -23.85 16.69
CA ALA A 108 8.15 -24.08 16.66
C ALA A 108 8.79 -23.85 18.04
N LEU A 109 8.38 -22.80 18.75
CA LEU A 109 8.83 -22.55 20.13
C LEU A 109 8.46 -23.69 21.07
N GLY A 110 7.29 -24.31 20.89
CA GLY A 110 6.88 -25.49 21.66
C GLY A 110 7.78 -26.71 21.49
N TYR A 111 8.51 -26.84 20.37
CA TYR A 111 9.49 -27.91 20.16
C TYR A 111 10.88 -27.61 20.75
N LEU A 112 11.14 -26.36 21.18
CA LEU A 112 12.44 -25.93 21.72
C LEU A 112 12.48 -25.90 23.26
N GLN A 113 11.39 -26.29 23.93
CA GLN A 113 11.24 -26.34 25.40
C GLN A 113 11.29 -27.79 25.90
#